data_AF-A0A183AYQ3-F1
#
_entry.id   AF-A0A183AYQ3-F1
#
_cell.length_a   1.000
_cell.length_b   1.000
_cell.length_c   1.000
_cell.angle_alpha   90.00
_cell.angle_beta   90.00
_cell.angle_gamma   90.00
#
_symmetry.space_group_name_H-M   'P 1'
#
loop_
_entity.id
_entity.type
_entity.pdbx_description
1 polymer ?
#
loop_
_entity_poly.entity_id
_entity_poly.type
_entity_poly.pdbx_seq_one_letter_code
_entity_poly.pdbx_strand_id
1 'polypeptide(L)'
;LELIMTDWVAKLLDLPEEFTHASGKGGGVIQFHSAMDDPVMNGYEHVLSIMVACYQIKVSRCQFKLSQYQLSLSRSNKRLGMHEHANLLLRGSRRVALDTGSKHMLPVVAHKKADQHPQAKTCSASDCMLVCMLAARHHAIQRHKHVFQEKGDPNPENAVLSRLVAYGSNLAHSCVEKASVICVVKFHQIDVDENYSVRGEALQVAMEEDIKNGLIPFFVCATLGTTACCSFDDLKTIGPVCDNFNVWLHVDGAYAGNALICPEFRHYLQGIEHVWSMNINPNKWMLVGFDCSLMW
;
A
#
# COMPACT_ATOMS: atom_id res chain seq x y z
N LEU A 1 -0.35 21.87 4.99
CA LEU A 1 -1.17 21.72 6.21
C LEU A 1 -1.56 20.27 6.41
N GLU A 2 -2.15 19.62 5.41
CA GLU A 2 -2.56 18.20 5.47
C GLU A 2 -1.43 17.25 5.89
N LEU A 3 -0.24 17.35 5.29
CA LEU A 3 0.92 16.52 5.63
C LEU A 3 1.35 16.69 7.11
N ILE A 4 1.22 17.90 7.66
CA ILE A 4 1.55 18.18 9.06
C ILE A 4 0.47 17.57 9.98
N MET A 5 -0.79 17.62 9.55
CA MET A 5 -1.91 17.01 10.28
C MET A 5 -1.79 15.50 10.32
N THR A 6 -1.44 14.85 9.20
CA THR A 6 -1.26 13.39 9.16
C THR A 6 -0.03 12.92 9.93
N ASP A 7 1.04 13.72 9.99
CA ASP A 7 2.18 13.49 10.89
C ASP A 7 1.78 13.63 12.37
N TRP A 8 0.92 14.60 12.69
CA TRP A 8 0.41 14.78 14.05
C TRP A 8 -0.47 13.59 14.47
N VAL A 9 -1.35 13.11 13.59
CA VAL A 9 -2.18 11.93 13.85
C VAL A 9 -1.31 10.67 13.96
N ALA A 10 -0.29 10.49 13.10
CA ALA A 10 0.65 9.37 13.24
C ALA A 10 1.32 9.35 14.62
N LYS A 11 1.77 10.51 15.11
CA LYS A 11 2.34 10.66 16.46
C LYS A 11 1.31 10.39 17.56
N LEU A 12 0.06 10.83 17.36
CA LEU A 12 -1.03 10.57 18.31
C LEU A 12 -1.33 9.08 18.46
N LEU A 13 -1.21 8.33 17.36
CA LEU A 13 -1.38 6.88 17.29
C LEU A 13 -0.13 6.09 17.70
N ASP A 14 0.98 6.77 18.01
CA ASP A 14 2.27 6.15 18.34
C ASP A 14 2.87 5.32 17.19
N LEU A 15 2.63 5.75 15.95
CA LEU A 15 3.22 5.10 14.78
C LEU A 15 4.72 5.42 14.68
N PRO A 16 5.54 4.48 14.16
CA PRO A 16 6.96 4.71 13.92
C PRO A 16 7.24 5.94 13.04
N GLU A 17 8.41 6.57 13.21
CA GLU A 17 8.77 7.79 12.48
C GLU A 17 8.72 7.57 10.96
N GLU A 18 8.95 6.36 10.46
CA GLU A 18 8.86 6.00 9.04
C GLU A 18 7.47 6.23 8.43
N PHE A 19 6.40 6.31 9.22
CA PHE A 19 5.05 6.63 8.76
C PHE A 19 4.84 8.14 8.57
N THR A 20 5.73 8.98 9.10
CA THR A 20 5.65 10.44 9.00
C THR A 20 6.31 10.96 7.71
N HIS A 21 5.78 12.05 7.16
CA HIS A 21 6.42 12.79 6.06
C HIS A 21 7.77 13.37 6.48
N ALA A 22 7.88 13.79 7.75
CA ALA A 22 9.13 14.33 8.30
C ALA A 22 10.33 13.38 8.13
N SER A 23 10.10 12.07 8.13
CA SER A 23 11.15 11.07 7.88
C SER A 23 11.70 11.10 6.45
N GLY A 24 10.97 11.72 5.52
CA GLY A 24 11.17 11.62 4.08
C GLY A 24 10.91 10.22 3.53
N LYS A 25 10.49 9.25 4.38
CA LYS A 25 10.36 7.83 4.05
C LYS A 25 8.94 7.32 3.82
N GLY A 26 7.99 7.88 4.54
CA GLY A 26 6.57 7.60 4.38
C GLY A 26 5.78 8.89 4.36
N GLY A 27 4.49 8.77 4.69
CA GLY A 27 3.60 9.89 4.71
C GLY A 27 2.15 9.45 4.72
N GLY A 28 1.33 10.14 5.51
CA GLY A 28 -0.11 9.93 5.54
C GLY A 28 -0.89 10.80 4.56
N VAL A 29 -1.89 10.22 3.93
CA VAL A 29 -2.88 10.95 3.14
C VAL A 29 -4.23 10.94 3.82
N ILE A 30 -4.95 12.04 3.70
CA ILE A 30 -6.36 12.10 4.07
C ILE A 30 -7.19 11.95 2.81
N GLN A 31 -8.02 10.91 2.77
CA GLN A 31 -8.95 10.68 1.70
C GLN A 31 -10.31 11.27 2.09
N PHE A 32 -10.65 12.40 1.47
CA PHE A 32 -11.93 13.08 1.55
C PHE A 32 -12.56 13.16 0.16
N HIS A 33 -13.88 13.26 0.10
CA HIS A 33 -14.56 13.82 -1.05
C HIS A 33 -14.59 15.35 -0.93
N SER A 34 -14.11 16.05 -1.95
CA SER A 34 -14.51 17.43 -2.18
C SER A 34 -15.92 17.43 -2.78
N ALA A 35 -16.95 17.49 -1.93
CA ALA A 35 -18.23 18.05 -2.35
C ALA A 35 -18.04 19.58 -2.50
N MET A 36 -17.20 20.00 -3.45
CA MET A 36 -17.19 21.38 -3.90
C MET A 36 -17.83 21.41 -5.28
N ASP A 37 -19.07 21.88 -5.29
CA ASP A 37 -19.69 22.54 -6.44
C ASP A 37 -18.87 23.79 -6.82
N ASP A 38 -17.63 23.60 -7.28
CA ASP A 38 -16.80 24.68 -7.81
C ASP A 38 -16.24 24.24 -9.18
N PRO A 39 -16.80 24.74 -10.30
CA PRO A 39 -16.50 24.25 -11.64
C PRO A 39 -15.12 24.67 -12.18
N VAL A 40 -14.21 25.11 -11.32
CA VAL A 40 -12.90 25.68 -11.72
C VAL A 40 -11.73 24.70 -11.52
N MET A 41 -11.91 23.60 -10.77
CA MET A 41 -10.82 22.62 -10.57
C MET A 41 -10.93 21.44 -11.54
N ASN A 42 -10.16 21.52 -12.62
CA ASN A 42 -10.00 20.47 -13.64
C ASN A 42 -9.73 19.10 -13.00
N GLY A 43 -10.55 18.11 -13.34
CA GLY A 43 -10.53 16.72 -12.85
C GLY A 43 -9.31 15.86 -13.22
N TYR A 44 -8.14 16.46 -13.38
CA TYR A 44 -6.87 15.75 -13.64
C TYR A 44 -5.93 15.71 -12.43
N GLU A 45 -6.16 16.49 -11.37
CA GLU A 45 -5.24 16.56 -10.22
C GLU A 45 -5.43 15.42 -9.19
N HIS A 46 -6.60 14.76 -9.13
CA HIS A 46 -6.86 13.75 -8.10
C HIS A 46 -6.21 12.37 -8.36
N VAL A 47 -6.15 11.94 -9.62
CA VAL A 47 -5.39 10.72 -10.00
C VAL A 47 -3.90 10.97 -9.78
N LEU A 48 -3.44 12.19 -10.03
CA LEU A 48 -2.08 12.63 -9.72
C LEU A 48 -1.83 12.67 -8.21
N SER A 49 -2.77 13.12 -7.36
CA SER A 49 -2.59 13.10 -5.89
C SER A 49 -2.48 11.67 -5.33
N ILE A 50 -3.32 10.73 -5.81
CA ILE A 50 -3.22 9.30 -5.46
C ILE A 50 -1.92 8.68 -6.01
N MET A 51 -1.53 9.01 -7.24
CA MET A 51 -0.26 8.54 -7.81
C MET A 51 0.96 9.19 -7.12
N VAL A 52 0.85 10.42 -6.62
CA VAL A 52 1.89 11.14 -5.86
C VAL A 52 2.02 10.55 -4.46
N ALA A 53 0.92 10.17 -3.81
CA ALA A 53 0.93 9.39 -2.57
C ALA A 53 1.65 8.05 -2.77
N CYS A 54 1.28 7.30 -3.82
CA CYS A 54 1.98 6.09 -4.22
C CYS A 54 3.45 6.34 -4.59
N TYR A 55 3.79 7.49 -5.20
CA TYR A 55 5.16 7.85 -5.57
C TYR A 55 6.01 8.24 -4.34
N GLN A 56 5.44 8.94 -3.36
CA GLN A 56 6.12 9.27 -2.11
C GLN A 56 6.38 8.01 -1.25
N ILE A 57 5.42 7.07 -1.19
CA ILE A 57 5.64 5.74 -0.58
C ILE A 57 6.73 4.96 -1.34
N LYS A 58 6.82 5.11 -2.67
CA LYS A 58 7.77 4.40 -3.55
C LYS A 58 9.22 4.86 -3.43
N VAL A 59 9.50 6.13 -3.13
CA VAL A 59 10.86 6.69 -3.28
C VAL A 59 11.80 6.30 -2.14
N SER A 60 11.29 6.04 -0.92
CA SER A 60 12.19 6.19 0.23
C SER A 60 12.39 4.94 1.10
N ARG A 61 11.43 4.01 1.20
CA ARG A 61 11.69 2.66 1.76
C ARG A 61 12.24 1.68 0.72
N CYS A 62 11.82 1.81 -0.54
CA CYS A 62 12.27 0.93 -1.63
C CYS A 62 13.76 1.13 -1.98
N GLN A 63 14.25 2.38 -2.02
CA GLN A 63 15.68 2.65 -2.26
C GLN A 63 16.58 2.23 -1.08
N PHE A 64 16.08 2.29 0.17
CA PHE A 64 16.88 1.97 1.36
C PHE A 64 17.09 0.46 1.55
N LYS A 65 16.07 -0.38 1.33
CA LYS A 65 16.24 -1.85 1.36
C LYS A 65 16.99 -2.36 0.11
N LEU A 66 16.80 -1.74 -1.08
CA LEU A 66 17.60 -2.05 -2.28
C LEU A 66 19.09 -1.72 -2.11
N SER A 67 19.44 -0.62 -1.44
CA SER A 67 20.85 -0.27 -1.21
C SER A 67 21.51 -1.22 -0.21
N GLN A 68 20.81 -1.66 0.84
CA GLN A 68 21.30 -2.68 1.78
C GLN A 68 21.47 -4.04 1.09
N TYR A 69 20.57 -4.42 0.19
CA TYR A 69 20.67 -5.65 -0.58
C TYR A 69 21.77 -5.59 -1.66
N GLN A 70 21.95 -4.44 -2.33
CA GLN A 70 23.07 -4.21 -3.26
C GLN A 70 24.42 -4.20 -2.52
N LEU A 71 24.48 -3.70 -1.28
CA LEU A 71 25.66 -3.78 -0.41
C LEU A 71 25.96 -5.24 0.01
N SER A 72 24.93 -6.03 0.29
CA SER A 72 25.04 -7.48 0.54
C SER A 72 25.58 -8.23 -0.69
N LEU A 73 25.00 -7.98 -1.86
CA LEU A 73 25.46 -8.54 -3.15
C LEU A 73 26.88 -8.08 -3.52
N SER A 74 27.26 -6.84 -3.23
CA SER A 74 28.62 -6.30 -3.43
C SER A 74 29.64 -6.97 -2.51
N ARG A 75 29.27 -7.25 -1.24
CA ARG A 75 30.11 -8.02 -0.31
C ARG A 75 30.28 -9.47 -0.74
N SER A 76 29.26 -10.08 -1.33
CA SER A 76 29.33 -11.42 -1.92
C SER A 76 30.11 -11.44 -3.24
N ASN A 77 29.95 -10.44 -4.12
CA ASN A 77 30.66 -10.35 -5.40
C ASN A 77 32.14 -9.95 -5.24
N LYS A 78 32.51 -9.23 -4.17
CA LYS A 78 33.93 -9.03 -3.81
C LYS A 78 34.65 -10.34 -3.46
N ARG A 79 33.93 -11.40 -3.08
CA ARG A 79 34.52 -12.76 -2.95
C ARG A 79 34.70 -13.48 -4.29
N LEU A 80 34.06 -13.00 -5.37
CA LEU A 80 33.97 -13.69 -6.67
C LEU A 80 34.65 -12.95 -7.84
N GLY A 81 35.32 -11.81 -7.60
CA GLY A 81 36.33 -11.28 -8.53
C GLY A 81 35.84 -10.88 -9.93
N MET A 82 34.71 -10.17 -10.07
CA MET A 82 34.25 -9.62 -11.37
C MET A 82 34.21 -8.09 -11.32
N HIS A 83 35.13 -7.40 -12.00
CA HIS A 83 35.38 -5.96 -11.80
C HIS A 83 35.03 -5.00 -12.96
N GLU A 84 34.47 -5.42 -14.11
CA GLU A 84 34.32 -4.50 -15.26
C GLU A 84 32.89 -4.08 -15.66
N HIS A 85 31.82 -4.70 -15.15
CA HIS A 85 30.46 -4.39 -15.62
C HIS A 85 29.71 -3.24 -14.89
N ALA A 86 30.26 -2.69 -13.80
CA ALA A 86 29.55 -1.72 -12.96
C ALA A 86 29.57 -0.26 -13.47
N ASN A 87 30.49 0.11 -14.37
CA ASN A 87 30.70 1.52 -14.74
C ASN A 87 29.84 2.02 -15.91
N LEU A 88 29.16 1.15 -16.65
CA LEU A 88 28.35 1.53 -17.82
C LEU A 88 26.93 2.02 -17.45
N LEU A 89 26.37 1.58 -16.31
CA LEU A 89 25.01 1.95 -15.89
C LEU A 89 24.89 3.38 -15.35
N LEU A 90 25.97 3.99 -14.86
CA LEU A 90 25.94 5.33 -14.26
C LEU A 90 25.92 6.48 -15.28
N ARG A 91 26.17 6.23 -16.56
CA ARG A 91 26.22 7.28 -17.60
C ARG A 91 24.90 7.51 -18.35
N GLY A 92 23.92 6.60 -18.22
CA GLY A 92 22.64 6.67 -18.95
C GLY A 92 21.59 7.60 -18.36
N SER A 93 21.67 7.97 -17.08
CA SER A 93 20.56 8.64 -16.37
C SER A 93 20.62 10.18 -16.34
N ARG A 94 21.43 10.83 -17.18
CA ARG A 94 21.57 12.31 -17.20
C ARG A 94 20.99 13.03 -18.42
N ARG A 95 20.20 12.38 -19.28
CA ARG A 95 19.85 12.96 -20.60
C ARG A 95 18.37 13.06 -20.98
N VAL A 96 17.43 12.96 -20.03
CA VAL A 96 15.99 13.16 -20.32
C VAL A 96 15.35 14.08 -19.29
N ALA A 97 15.75 15.35 -19.32
CA ALA A 97 15.01 16.44 -18.72
C ALA A 97 15.39 17.69 -19.52
N LEU A 98 14.46 18.16 -20.37
CA LEU A 98 14.28 19.51 -20.90
C LEU A 98 13.42 19.42 -22.16
N ASP A 99 12.58 20.45 -22.35
CA ASP A 99 11.65 20.70 -23.46
C ASP A 99 10.26 20.05 -23.27
N THR A 100 9.17 20.79 -23.05
CA THR A 100 8.67 21.92 -23.85
C THR A 100 7.71 22.78 -23.02
N GLY A 101 7.74 24.10 -23.20
CA GLY A 101 6.74 25.03 -22.67
C GLY A 101 5.77 25.49 -23.75
N SER A 102 4.55 25.86 -23.36
CA SER A 102 3.86 27.00 -23.96
C SER A 102 2.68 27.47 -23.10
N LYS A 103 2.64 28.79 -22.87
CA LYS A 103 1.51 29.56 -22.32
C LYS A 103 0.39 29.61 -23.36
N HIS A 104 -0.87 29.77 -22.95
CA HIS A 104 -1.86 30.73 -23.48
C HIS A 104 -3.14 30.65 -22.62
N MET A 105 -3.58 31.81 -22.13
CA MET A 105 -4.82 32.05 -21.37
C MET A 105 -5.80 32.74 -22.33
N LEU A 106 -7.12 32.46 -22.29
CA LEU A 106 -8.25 33.34 -22.73
C LEU A 106 -9.61 32.60 -22.47
N PRO A 107 -10.77 33.29 -22.37
CA PRO A 107 -11.78 33.05 -21.30
C PRO A 107 -13.25 32.83 -21.78
N VAL A 108 -14.16 32.57 -20.81
CA VAL A 108 -15.66 32.71 -20.86
C VAL A 108 -16.39 31.65 -21.73
N VAL A 109 -17.39 30.90 -21.26
CA VAL A 109 -18.83 31.27 -21.13
C VAL A 109 -19.54 30.25 -20.23
N ALA A 110 -20.35 30.75 -19.29
CA ALA A 110 -21.26 29.98 -18.46
C ALA A 110 -22.54 29.60 -19.22
N HIS A 111 -22.91 28.31 -19.22
CA HIS A 111 -24.27 27.87 -19.51
C HIS A 111 -24.74 26.88 -18.43
N LYS A 112 -25.78 27.28 -17.69
CA LYS A 112 -26.59 26.41 -16.83
C LYS A 112 -27.50 25.55 -17.71
N LYS A 113 -27.51 24.24 -17.51
CA LYS A 113 -28.73 23.42 -17.47
C LYS A 113 -28.48 22.06 -16.80
N ALA A 114 -29.44 21.70 -15.96
CA ALA A 114 -29.52 20.49 -15.15
C ALA A 114 -29.66 19.21 -15.99
N ASP A 115 -29.14 18.09 -15.48
CA ASP A 115 -29.94 16.90 -15.14
C ASP A 115 -29.06 15.65 -14.95
N GLN A 116 -29.49 14.80 -14.00
CA GLN A 116 -29.04 13.42 -13.71
C GLN A 116 -27.71 13.27 -12.94
N HIS A 117 -27.80 13.23 -11.61
CA HIS A 117 -26.67 12.94 -10.72
C HIS A 117 -26.15 11.49 -10.92
N PRO A 118 -24.88 11.31 -11.30
CA PRO A 118 -24.18 10.04 -11.16
C PRO A 118 -23.94 9.78 -9.66
N GLN A 119 -24.13 8.54 -9.20
CA GLN A 119 -23.83 8.14 -7.82
C GLN A 119 -22.40 8.56 -7.46
N ALA A 120 -22.29 9.47 -6.49
CA ALA A 120 -21.03 10.04 -6.02
C ALA A 120 -20.12 8.94 -5.45
N LYS A 121 -18.87 8.88 -5.92
CA LYS A 121 -17.85 7.96 -5.39
C LYS A 121 -17.32 8.52 -4.07
N THR A 122 -17.54 7.78 -2.99
CA THR A 122 -17.14 8.10 -1.61
C THR A 122 -15.71 7.64 -1.33
N CYS A 123 -14.95 8.32 -0.44
CA CYS A 123 -13.64 7.85 0.03
C CYS A 123 -13.76 7.00 1.30
N SER A 124 -13.24 5.77 1.29
CA SER A 124 -13.44 4.78 2.35
C SER A 124 -12.20 3.91 2.60
N ALA A 125 -12.26 3.10 3.66
CA ALA A 125 -11.27 2.05 3.90
C ALA A 125 -11.13 1.09 2.71
N SER A 126 -12.21 0.90 1.94
CA SER A 126 -12.19 0.04 0.74
C SER A 126 -11.32 0.64 -0.36
N ASP A 127 -11.28 1.97 -0.49
CA ASP A 127 -10.45 2.66 -1.47
C ASP A 127 -8.98 2.63 -1.03
N CYS A 128 -8.71 2.83 0.26
CA CYS A 128 -7.37 2.64 0.85
C CYS A 128 -6.83 1.23 0.57
N MET A 129 -7.66 0.21 0.81
CA MET A 129 -7.33 -1.20 0.52
C MET A 129 -6.98 -1.41 -0.95
N LEU A 130 -7.83 -0.92 -1.86
CA LEU A 130 -7.62 -1.05 -3.30
C LEU A 130 -6.32 -0.36 -3.75
N VAL A 131 -6.07 0.87 -3.27
CA VAL A 131 -4.85 1.63 -3.59
C VAL A 131 -3.61 0.89 -3.10
N CYS A 132 -3.61 0.41 -1.86
CA CYS A 132 -2.49 -0.36 -1.30
C CYS A 132 -2.23 -1.65 -2.08
N MET A 133 -3.29 -2.40 -2.40
CA MET A 133 -3.17 -3.65 -3.15
C MET A 133 -2.67 -3.41 -4.58
N LEU A 134 -3.13 -2.35 -5.25
CA LEU A 134 -2.62 -1.95 -6.57
C LEU A 134 -1.13 -1.58 -6.52
N ALA A 135 -0.71 -0.84 -5.49
CA ALA A 135 0.69 -0.47 -5.29
C ALA A 135 1.58 -1.71 -5.05
N ALA A 136 1.13 -2.61 -4.16
CA ALA A 136 1.82 -3.88 -3.89
C ALA A 136 1.89 -4.77 -5.13
N ARG A 137 0.80 -4.86 -5.90
CA ARG A 137 0.73 -5.60 -7.17
C ARG A 137 1.74 -5.07 -8.17
N HIS A 138 1.78 -3.75 -8.37
CA HIS A 138 2.76 -3.12 -9.27
C HIS A 138 4.19 -3.43 -8.79
N HIS A 139 4.47 -3.29 -7.50
CA HIS A 139 5.78 -3.60 -6.92
C HIS A 139 6.17 -5.07 -7.16
N ALA A 140 5.26 -6.01 -6.95
CA ALA A 140 5.49 -7.44 -7.19
C ALA A 140 5.75 -7.76 -8.67
N ILE A 141 4.98 -7.17 -9.59
CA ILE A 141 5.21 -7.33 -11.04
C ILE A 141 6.61 -6.85 -11.42
N GLN A 142 7.01 -5.65 -10.96
CA GLN A 142 8.34 -5.13 -11.26
C GLN A 142 9.44 -6.01 -10.68
N ARG A 143 9.22 -6.59 -9.50
CA ARG A 143 10.17 -7.49 -8.85
C ARG A 143 10.33 -8.82 -9.59
N HIS A 144 9.25 -9.43 -10.07
CA HIS A 144 9.29 -10.79 -10.60
C HIS A 144 9.32 -10.91 -12.13
N LYS A 145 9.05 -9.82 -12.88
CA LYS A 145 8.97 -9.88 -14.36
C LYS A 145 10.25 -10.37 -15.04
N HIS A 146 11.42 -10.10 -14.48
CA HIS A 146 12.71 -10.52 -15.04
C HIS A 146 12.83 -12.04 -15.15
N VAL A 147 12.31 -12.78 -14.16
CA VAL A 147 12.32 -14.25 -14.13
C VAL A 147 11.57 -14.84 -15.32
N PHE A 148 10.49 -14.18 -15.75
CA PHE A 148 9.68 -14.62 -16.90
C PHE A 148 10.23 -14.10 -18.23
N GLN A 149 10.90 -12.95 -18.24
CA GLN A 149 11.65 -12.46 -19.40
C GLN A 149 12.78 -13.41 -19.77
N GLU A 150 13.54 -13.89 -18.78
CA GLU A 150 14.63 -14.85 -18.99
C GLU A 150 14.13 -16.22 -19.49
N LYS A 151 12.90 -16.59 -19.12
CA LYS A 151 12.22 -17.80 -19.63
C LYS A 151 11.66 -17.62 -21.05
N GLY A 152 11.77 -16.43 -21.65
CA GLY A 152 11.27 -16.14 -22.99
C GLY A 152 9.75 -15.95 -23.06
N ASP A 153 9.09 -15.61 -21.95
CA ASP A 153 7.65 -15.36 -21.96
C ASP A 153 7.35 -14.06 -22.75
N PRO A 154 6.44 -14.10 -23.76
CA PRO A 154 6.10 -12.93 -24.55
C PRO A 154 5.37 -11.84 -23.75
N ASN A 155 4.78 -12.18 -22.60
CA ASN A 155 4.13 -11.22 -21.71
C ASN A 155 4.46 -11.51 -20.23
N PRO A 156 5.66 -11.12 -19.78
CA PRO A 156 6.16 -11.44 -18.44
C PRO A 156 5.33 -10.78 -17.32
N GLU A 157 4.72 -9.62 -17.58
CA GLU A 157 3.90 -8.93 -16.58
C GLU A 157 2.60 -9.69 -16.32
N ASN A 158 1.93 -10.17 -17.36
CA ASN A 158 0.74 -11.02 -17.23
C ASN A 158 1.07 -12.39 -16.63
N ALA A 159 2.24 -12.95 -16.95
CA ALA A 159 2.72 -14.19 -16.36
C ALA A 159 2.91 -14.06 -14.83
N VAL A 160 3.41 -12.91 -14.35
CA VAL A 160 3.46 -12.63 -12.91
C VAL A 160 2.06 -12.43 -12.36
N LEU A 161 1.24 -11.56 -12.97
CA LEU A 161 -0.10 -11.22 -12.50
C LEU A 161 -0.97 -12.46 -12.24
N SER A 162 -0.97 -13.40 -13.18
CA SER A 162 -1.74 -14.66 -13.07
C SER A 162 -1.31 -15.57 -11.91
N ARG A 163 -0.13 -15.33 -11.31
CA ARG A 163 0.42 -16.11 -10.19
C ARG A 163 0.35 -15.37 -8.85
N LEU A 164 0.03 -14.08 -8.84
CA LEU A 164 -0.07 -13.30 -7.61
C LEU A 164 -1.20 -13.81 -6.71
N VAL A 165 -0.90 -13.94 -5.42
CA VAL A 165 -1.86 -14.29 -4.37
C VAL A 165 -1.75 -13.33 -3.19
N ALA A 166 -2.88 -12.78 -2.80
CA ALA A 166 -3.08 -11.96 -1.62
C ALA A 166 -3.68 -12.80 -0.48
N TYR A 167 -3.40 -12.42 0.76
CA TYR A 167 -3.86 -13.11 1.96
C TYR A 167 -4.59 -12.17 2.90
N GLY A 168 -5.49 -12.73 3.71
CA GLY A 168 -6.17 -12.03 4.79
C GLY A 168 -7.01 -13.00 5.60
N SER A 169 -7.48 -12.56 6.76
CA SER A 169 -8.39 -13.36 7.60
C SER A 169 -9.64 -13.80 6.84
N ASN A 170 -10.17 -14.99 7.14
CA ASN A 170 -11.51 -15.39 6.75
C ASN A 170 -12.62 -14.51 7.38
N LEU A 171 -12.28 -13.70 8.39
CA LEU A 171 -13.11 -12.66 9.00
C LEU A 171 -12.77 -11.23 8.54
N ALA A 172 -11.87 -11.08 7.56
CA ALA A 172 -11.54 -9.79 6.99
C ALA A 172 -12.78 -9.14 6.35
N HIS A 173 -12.80 -7.82 6.31
CA HIS A 173 -13.91 -7.11 5.69
C HIS A 173 -14.00 -7.42 4.18
N SER A 174 -15.22 -7.45 3.63
CA SER A 174 -15.48 -7.78 2.22
C SER A 174 -14.72 -6.90 1.20
N CYS A 175 -14.18 -5.75 1.64
CA CYS A 175 -13.35 -4.89 0.77
C CYS A 175 -12.07 -5.57 0.31
N VAL A 176 -11.49 -6.49 1.08
CA VAL A 176 -10.23 -7.16 0.72
C VAL A 176 -10.44 -8.10 -0.45
N GLU A 177 -11.50 -8.91 -0.40
CA GLU A 177 -11.90 -9.80 -1.50
C GLU A 177 -12.29 -8.98 -2.74
N LYS A 178 -13.11 -7.93 -2.57
CA LYS A 178 -13.47 -7.02 -3.68
C LYS A 178 -12.24 -6.38 -4.33
N ALA A 179 -11.28 -5.91 -3.53
CA ALA A 179 -10.03 -5.34 -4.05
C ALA A 179 -9.23 -6.38 -4.83
N SER A 180 -9.20 -7.63 -4.36
CA SER A 180 -8.51 -8.74 -5.03
C SER A 180 -9.13 -9.05 -6.39
N VAL A 181 -10.46 -9.09 -6.47
CA VAL A 181 -11.21 -9.25 -7.73
C VAL A 181 -10.91 -8.11 -8.70
N ILE A 182 -10.99 -6.85 -8.24
CA ILE A 182 -10.68 -5.68 -9.08
C ILE A 182 -9.22 -5.68 -9.55
N CYS A 183 -8.30 -6.14 -8.70
CA CYS A 183 -6.88 -6.25 -9.01
C CYS A 183 -6.55 -7.45 -9.90
N VAL A 184 -7.50 -8.36 -10.15
CA VAL A 184 -7.33 -9.61 -10.91
C VAL A 184 -6.23 -10.48 -10.28
N VAL A 185 -6.26 -10.63 -8.96
CA VAL A 185 -5.34 -11.47 -8.18
C VAL A 185 -6.11 -12.51 -7.39
N LYS A 186 -5.45 -13.61 -7.03
CA LYS A 186 -6.04 -14.62 -6.15
C LYS A 186 -6.12 -14.07 -4.72
N PHE A 187 -7.15 -14.46 -3.98
CA PHE A 187 -7.28 -14.17 -2.55
C PHE A 187 -7.38 -15.49 -1.79
N HIS A 188 -6.45 -15.73 -0.88
CA HIS A 188 -6.40 -16.91 -0.03
C HIS A 188 -6.73 -16.48 1.40
N GLN A 189 -7.90 -16.88 1.88
CA GLN A 189 -8.34 -16.61 3.24
C GLN A 189 -7.62 -17.52 4.24
N ILE A 190 -7.09 -16.95 5.30
CA ILE A 190 -6.42 -17.66 6.38
C ILE A 190 -7.42 -17.88 7.52
N ASP A 191 -7.48 -19.12 8.00
CA ASP A 191 -8.30 -19.46 9.15
C ASP A 191 -7.76 -18.82 10.44
N VAL A 192 -8.70 -18.41 11.28
CA VAL A 192 -8.42 -17.76 12.57
C VAL A 192 -8.31 -18.77 13.70
N ASP A 193 -7.64 -18.37 14.79
CA ASP A 193 -7.58 -19.14 16.04
C ASP A 193 -8.87 -19.02 16.88
N GLU A 194 -8.84 -19.56 18.10
CA GLU A 194 -9.95 -19.49 19.06
C GLU A 194 -10.32 -18.06 19.48
N ASN A 195 -9.40 -17.10 19.33
CA ASN A 195 -9.62 -15.68 19.59
C ASN A 195 -10.03 -14.91 18.32
N TYR A 196 -10.34 -15.62 17.24
CA TYR A 196 -10.69 -15.05 15.95
C TYR A 196 -9.55 -14.20 15.33
N SER A 197 -8.30 -14.55 15.63
CA SER A 197 -7.08 -13.87 15.18
C SER A 197 -6.31 -14.72 14.17
N VAL A 198 -5.83 -14.12 13.09
CA VAL A 198 -4.83 -14.75 12.23
C VAL A 198 -3.49 -14.80 12.95
N ARG A 199 -2.88 -15.99 12.94
CA ARG A 199 -1.55 -16.25 13.49
C ARG A 199 -0.51 -16.39 12.38
N GLY A 200 0.72 -15.93 12.64
CA GLY A 200 1.82 -16.02 11.69
C GLY A 200 2.13 -17.45 11.25
N GLU A 201 1.95 -18.44 12.12
CA GLU A 201 2.18 -19.85 11.80
C GLU A 201 1.22 -20.35 10.70
N ALA A 202 -0.07 -20.02 10.81
CA ALA A 202 -1.07 -20.38 9.81
C ALA A 202 -0.80 -19.69 8.46
N LEU A 203 -0.41 -18.40 8.52
CA LEU A 203 -0.02 -17.64 7.33
C LEU A 203 1.21 -18.24 6.64
N GLN A 204 2.22 -18.63 7.41
CA GLN A 204 3.45 -19.21 6.89
C GLN A 204 3.17 -20.53 6.16
N VAL A 205 2.37 -21.42 6.74
CA VAL A 205 1.98 -22.69 6.10
C VAL A 205 1.28 -22.43 4.77
N ALA A 206 0.31 -21.52 4.73
CA ALA A 206 -0.42 -21.19 3.50
C ALA A 206 0.51 -20.61 2.42
N MET A 207 1.43 -19.71 2.79
CA MET A 207 2.39 -19.14 1.84
C MET A 207 3.35 -20.20 1.28
N GLU A 208 3.84 -21.11 2.11
CA GLU A 208 4.74 -22.17 1.67
C GLU A 208 4.06 -23.15 0.71
N GLU A 209 2.79 -23.48 0.95
CA GLU A 209 1.98 -24.31 0.05
C GLU A 209 1.73 -23.61 -1.29
N ASP A 210 1.36 -22.34 -1.27
CA ASP A 210 1.12 -21.57 -2.49
C ASP A 210 2.39 -21.39 -3.32
N ILE A 211 3.54 -21.18 -2.68
CA ILE A 211 4.84 -21.14 -3.37
C ILE A 211 5.16 -22.50 -4.02
N LYS A 212 4.90 -23.62 -3.34
CA LYS A 212 5.05 -24.97 -3.92
C LYS A 212 4.14 -25.16 -5.14
N ASN A 213 2.95 -24.56 -5.13
CA ASN A 213 2.01 -24.56 -6.25
C ASN A 213 2.37 -23.55 -7.36
N GLY A 214 3.51 -22.87 -7.25
CA GLY A 214 4.00 -21.92 -8.25
C GLY A 214 3.31 -20.55 -8.22
N LEU A 215 2.63 -20.22 -7.12
CA LEU A 215 2.07 -18.89 -6.86
C LEU A 215 3.12 -17.98 -6.24
N ILE A 216 2.84 -16.68 -6.26
CA ILE A 216 3.73 -15.62 -5.78
C ILE A 216 2.96 -14.82 -4.72
N PRO A 217 3.23 -15.06 -3.42
CA PRO A 217 2.75 -14.21 -2.34
C PRO A 217 3.18 -12.76 -2.57
N PHE A 218 2.25 -11.81 -2.44
CA PHE A 218 2.60 -10.40 -2.64
C PHE A 218 1.94 -9.40 -1.69
N PHE A 219 0.80 -9.75 -1.09
CA PHE A 219 0.05 -8.86 -0.21
C PHE A 219 -0.60 -9.63 0.94
N VAL A 220 -0.57 -9.07 2.14
CA VAL A 220 -1.27 -9.55 3.34
C VAL A 220 -2.04 -8.39 3.93
N CYS A 221 -3.34 -8.59 4.18
CA CYS A 221 -4.16 -7.70 4.99
C CYS A 221 -4.30 -8.28 6.40
N ALA A 222 -3.71 -7.61 7.39
CA ALA A 222 -3.96 -7.88 8.80
C ALA A 222 -5.02 -6.90 9.31
N THR A 223 -6.05 -7.42 9.96
CA THR A 223 -7.20 -6.64 10.43
C THR A 223 -7.05 -6.35 11.92
N LEU A 224 -7.05 -5.07 12.30
CA LEU A 224 -7.17 -4.64 13.69
C LEU A 224 -8.61 -4.17 13.94
N GLY A 225 -9.43 -5.06 14.50
CA GLY A 225 -10.86 -4.85 14.71
C GLY A 225 -11.69 -5.39 13.55
N THR A 226 -11.83 -6.71 13.47
CA THR A 226 -12.68 -7.38 12.49
C THR A 226 -14.14 -6.95 12.61
N THR A 227 -14.89 -7.01 11.51
CA THR A 227 -16.26 -6.49 11.46
C THR A 227 -17.23 -7.30 12.33
N ALA A 228 -17.03 -8.62 12.43
CA ALA A 228 -17.96 -9.51 13.10
C ALA A 228 -17.91 -9.39 14.63
N CYS A 229 -16.70 -9.40 15.22
CA CYS A 229 -16.53 -9.48 16.66
C CYS A 229 -15.41 -8.55 17.20
N CYS A 230 -14.88 -7.64 16.38
CA CYS A 230 -13.79 -6.75 16.75
C CYS A 230 -12.54 -7.50 17.27
N SER A 231 -12.20 -8.62 16.63
CA SER A 231 -10.95 -9.34 16.90
C SER A 231 -9.75 -8.67 16.21
N PHE A 232 -8.53 -9.05 16.62
CA PHE A 232 -7.29 -8.43 16.18
C PHE A 232 -6.33 -9.51 15.67
N ASP A 233 -5.84 -9.38 14.44
CA ASP A 233 -4.79 -10.25 13.90
C ASP A 233 -3.45 -9.97 14.60
N ASP A 234 -2.65 -11.02 14.84
CA ASP A 234 -1.40 -10.89 15.61
C ASP A 234 -0.24 -10.41 14.72
N LEU A 235 -0.08 -9.09 14.64
CA LEU A 235 0.99 -8.42 13.91
C LEU A 235 2.40 -8.86 14.34
N LYS A 236 2.59 -9.21 15.63
CA LYS A 236 3.89 -9.65 16.15
C LYS A 236 4.33 -10.96 15.50
N THR A 237 3.38 -11.83 15.17
CA THR A 237 3.65 -13.11 14.48
C THR A 237 3.59 -12.97 12.96
N ILE A 238 2.68 -12.16 12.42
CA ILE A 238 2.51 -11.96 10.97
C ILE A 238 3.66 -11.16 10.37
N GLY A 239 4.14 -10.13 11.06
CA GLY A 239 5.17 -9.21 10.58
C GLY A 239 6.46 -9.91 10.12
N PRO A 240 7.10 -10.74 10.98
CA PRO A 240 8.29 -11.50 10.60
C PRO A 240 8.08 -12.45 9.42
N VAL A 241 6.90 -13.06 9.29
CA VAL A 241 6.54 -13.92 8.15
C VAL A 241 6.53 -13.09 6.87
N CYS A 242 5.83 -11.95 6.87
CA CYS A 242 5.79 -11.04 5.72
C CYS A 242 7.19 -10.55 5.32
N ASP A 243 8.06 -10.23 6.26
CA ASP A 243 9.44 -9.84 5.96
C ASP A 243 10.26 -10.99 5.36
N ASN A 244 10.12 -12.23 5.88
CA ASN A 244 10.80 -13.41 5.36
C ASN A 244 10.44 -13.71 3.91
N PHE A 245 9.16 -13.59 3.56
CA PHE A 245 8.68 -13.79 2.19
C PHE A 245 8.76 -12.51 1.33
N ASN A 246 9.17 -11.37 1.91
CA ASN A 246 9.19 -10.05 1.29
C ASN A 246 7.83 -9.68 0.66
N VAL A 247 6.78 -9.81 1.47
CA VAL A 247 5.38 -9.55 1.13
C VAL A 247 4.95 -8.21 1.71
N TRP A 248 4.08 -7.49 0.97
CA TRP A 248 3.51 -6.23 1.46
C TRP A 248 2.52 -6.52 2.60
N LEU A 249 2.82 -6.05 3.81
CA LEU A 249 1.90 -6.12 4.94
C LEU A 249 1.12 -4.81 5.07
N HIS A 250 -0.19 -4.89 4.87
CA HIS A 250 -1.12 -3.79 5.08
C HIS A 250 -1.99 -4.05 6.32
N VAL A 251 -2.24 -3.00 7.10
CA VAL A 251 -3.12 -3.06 8.28
C VAL A 251 -4.42 -2.32 8.04
N ASP A 252 -5.54 -3.05 8.08
CA ASP A 252 -6.88 -2.46 8.12
C ASP A 252 -7.30 -2.24 9.58
N GLY A 253 -7.13 -1.01 10.04
CA GLY A 253 -7.57 -0.53 11.35
C GLY A 253 -8.79 0.38 11.25
N ALA A 254 -9.66 0.21 10.25
CA ALA A 254 -10.76 1.14 9.98
C ALA A 254 -11.56 1.50 11.23
N TYR A 255 -11.97 0.52 12.03
CA TYR A 255 -12.71 0.77 13.28
C TYR A 255 -11.78 0.91 14.49
N ALA A 256 -11.10 -0.17 14.88
CA ALA A 256 -10.35 -0.21 16.14
C ALA A 256 -9.02 0.54 16.10
N GLY A 257 -8.50 0.89 14.92
CA GLY A 257 -7.31 1.73 14.79
C GLY A 257 -7.47 3.11 15.42
N ASN A 258 -8.70 3.62 15.52
CA ASN A 258 -8.98 4.87 16.24
C ASN A 258 -8.73 4.75 17.75
N ALA A 259 -8.92 3.57 18.34
CA ALA A 259 -8.72 3.35 19.77
C ALA A 259 -7.24 3.43 20.19
N LEU A 260 -6.31 3.32 19.24
CA LEU A 260 -4.86 3.34 19.47
C LEU A 260 -4.33 4.71 19.93
N ILE A 261 -5.18 5.75 19.85
CA ILE A 261 -4.92 7.05 20.49
C ILE A 261 -4.76 6.88 22.00
N CYS A 262 -5.55 5.97 22.60
CA CYS A 262 -5.47 5.65 24.01
C CYS A 262 -4.31 4.65 24.25
N PRO A 263 -3.31 4.99 25.09
CA PRO A 263 -2.13 4.16 25.32
C PRO A 263 -2.42 2.71 25.74
N GLU A 264 -3.51 2.46 26.47
CA GLU A 264 -3.92 1.14 26.95
C GLU A 264 -4.24 0.14 25.83
N PHE A 265 -4.62 0.62 24.63
CA PHE A 265 -4.91 -0.23 23.47
C PHE A 265 -3.71 -0.41 22.52
N ARG A 266 -2.59 0.28 22.73
CA ARG A 266 -1.42 0.23 21.83
C ARG A 266 -0.68 -1.10 21.84
N HIS A 267 -0.98 -2.00 22.77
CA HIS A 267 -0.43 -3.35 22.74
C HIS A 267 -0.80 -4.13 21.47
N TYR A 268 -1.88 -3.76 20.77
CA TYR A 268 -2.23 -4.31 19.46
C TYR A 268 -1.33 -3.85 18.30
N LEU A 269 -0.48 -2.83 18.50
CA LEU A 269 0.50 -2.36 17.51
C LEU A 269 1.84 -3.10 17.58
N GLN A 270 2.01 -4.08 18.48
CA GLN A 270 3.26 -4.85 18.53
C GLN A 270 3.50 -5.57 17.20
N GLY A 271 4.56 -5.22 16.48
CA GLY A 271 4.84 -5.69 15.11
C GLY A 271 4.58 -4.68 13.99
N ILE A 272 4.13 -3.46 14.32
CA ILE A 272 3.87 -2.37 13.35
C ILE A 272 5.12 -1.98 12.54
N GLU A 273 6.33 -2.23 13.04
CA GLU A 273 7.59 -1.98 12.33
C GLU A 273 7.71 -2.74 11.00
N HIS A 274 7.01 -3.87 10.87
CA HIS A 274 6.97 -4.70 9.67
C HIS A 274 5.93 -4.21 8.65
N VAL A 275 5.04 -3.29 9.06
CA VAL A 275 3.90 -2.84 8.26
C VAL A 275 4.35 -1.83 7.20
N TRP A 276 3.85 -2.01 5.99
CA TRP A 276 4.12 -1.15 4.84
C TRP A 276 3.09 -0.05 4.67
N SER A 277 1.83 -0.35 4.98
CA SER A 277 0.76 0.65 4.97
C SER A 277 -0.32 0.33 5.98
N MET A 278 -1.02 1.35 6.46
CA MET A 278 -2.11 1.22 7.44
C MET A 278 -3.23 2.20 7.10
N ASN A 279 -4.49 1.81 7.30
CA ASN A 279 -5.61 2.75 7.28
C ASN A 279 -6.39 2.76 8.59
N ILE A 280 -6.95 3.93 8.93
CA ILE A 280 -7.97 4.09 9.96
C ILE A 280 -9.08 4.99 9.43
N ASN A 281 -10.28 4.88 10.01
CA ASN A 281 -11.41 5.69 9.59
C ASN A 281 -11.87 6.60 10.73
N PRO A 282 -11.47 7.88 10.74
CA PRO A 282 -11.98 8.83 11.72
C PRO A 282 -13.50 8.99 11.67
N ASN A 283 -14.10 8.79 10.49
CA ASN A 283 -15.55 8.81 10.31
C ASN A 283 -16.29 7.61 10.92
N LYS A 284 -15.58 6.64 11.53
CA LYS A 284 -16.19 5.57 12.32
C LYS A 284 -16.19 5.89 13.81
N TRP A 285 -15.03 6.23 14.39
CA TRP A 285 -14.91 6.31 15.85
C TRP A 285 -14.05 7.48 16.36
N MET A 286 -13.94 8.57 15.58
CA MET A 286 -13.27 9.83 15.96
C MET A 286 -14.16 11.07 15.81
N LEU A 287 -15.48 10.88 15.67
CA LEU A 287 -16.47 11.97 15.58
C LEU A 287 -16.25 12.91 14.37
N VAL A 288 -15.58 12.43 13.32
CA VAL A 288 -15.46 13.15 12.05
C VAL A 288 -16.67 12.80 11.17
N GLY A 289 -17.26 13.78 10.50
CA GLY A 289 -18.34 13.53 9.54
C GLY A 289 -17.88 12.62 8.40
N PHE A 290 -18.80 11.82 7.86
CA PHE A 290 -18.52 11.06 6.64
C PHE A 290 -18.42 12.03 5.44
N ASP A 291 -17.45 11.87 4.52
CA ASP A 291 -16.42 10.83 4.42
C ASP A 291 -15.03 11.26 4.96
N CYS A 292 -14.27 10.33 5.54
CA CYS A 292 -12.88 10.57 5.96
C CYS A 292 -12.17 9.24 6.26
N SER A 293 -11.14 8.93 5.47
CA SER A 293 -10.24 7.80 5.70
C SER A 293 -8.80 8.29 5.73
N LEU A 294 -8.03 7.86 6.72
CA LEU A 294 -6.60 8.13 6.81
C LEU A 294 -5.83 6.90 6.38
N MET A 295 -4.80 7.09 5.58
CA MET A 295 -3.93 6.02 5.12
C MET A 295 -2.48 6.49 5.20
N TRP A 296 -1.59 5.65 5.72
CA TRP A 296 -0.15 5.86 5.71
C TRP A 296 0.55 4.69 5.02
#